data_AF-A0A2S2PW10-F1
#
_entry.id   AF-A0A2S2PW10-F1
#
_cell.length_a   1.000
_cell.length_b   1.000
_cell.length_c   1.000
_cell.angle_alpha   90.00
_cell.angle_beta   90.00
_cell.angle_gamma   90.00
#
_symmetry.space_group_name_H-M   'P 1'
#
loop_
_entity.id
_entity.type
_entity.pdbx_description
1 polymer ?
#
loop_
_entity_poly.entity_id
_entity_poly.type
_entity_poly.pdbx_seq_one_letter_code
_entity_poly.pdbx_strand_id
1 'polypeptide(L)'
;MCVKLLGDIMDLLYVADSGSTFRDITEIMLTIMRTVIQTTIAMDREGHLLGYLVSIMISMLRQMTAEHFDIYIKHFPTKIDLLDFLMEILLVFKDLISRPVFPRDWCEMIMLQNSVILKSLRYFSHTIRDYFFIDFEQQAWNNFFHCAVTFLTQPSLQLEQFSSNKRWRIISRYKDMRRETGFEIRSMWFNLGQYKVHFVPSLVGSFLEMTLTPEIELRKATIPIFFDMMQCEFYSCSDGHSNKRDSSNIKAKFSDFENEMIAKLDHLVEGGKGDEQFKELFKSIMLMQCENHSTMREQGIRFVKIVSGLLERLLEYRTVINDENKENRMNCTVNLLNFYMDIKRQEMYIRYVNKLCSLHLECDDFAEAAYTLRLHSELLSWSNDPLPPLLRSPLRYPICDTHRQLKEALYHDIIDYFDKGKMWECAVSMCKELVRQCESETYDYIQLSSLLQRMSNFYDNIIKQLRPEPEYFRVAYYGKGFPSFLQNKVFIYRGKEYERLSDFSNRTLNQFPNATLMQKLSKPGTEITESSNQCILLKNEHFVMTAYINIII
;
A
#
# COMPACT_ATOMS: atom_id res chain seq x y z
N MET A 1 -46.12 0.78 -6.31
CA MET A 1 -47.08 -0.30 -6.62
C MET A 1 -46.45 -1.38 -7.48
N CYS A 2 -45.82 -1.05 -8.62
CA CYS A 2 -45.15 -2.02 -9.51
C CYS A 2 -44.03 -2.83 -8.84
N VAL A 3 -43.15 -2.19 -8.06
CA VAL A 3 -42.06 -2.87 -7.34
C VAL A 3 -42.58 -3.90 -6.33
N LYS A 4 -43.67 -3.57 -5.62
CA LYS A 4 -44.29 -4.49 -4.65
C LYS A 4 -44.91 -5.71 -5.34
N LEU A 5 -45.65 -5.48 -6.43
CA LEU A 5 -46.22 -6.55 -7.26
C LEU A 5 -45.13 -7.48 -7.83
N LEU A 6 -44.00 -6.92 -8.29
CA LEU A 6 -42.86 -7.71 -8.75
C LEU A 6 -42.27 -8.55 -7.62
N GLY A 7 -42.14 -7.99 -6.41
CA GLY A 7 -41.74 -8.75 -5.22
C GLY A 7 -42.67 -9.93 -4.96
N ASP A 8 -43.98 -9.68 -4.92
CA ASP A 8 -45.00 -10.70 -4.68
C ASP A 8 -44.97 -11.82 -5.75
N ILE A 9 -44.75 -11.47 -7.03
CA ILE A 9 -44.58 -12.43 -8.12
C ILE A 9 -43.32 -13.29 -7.90
N MET A 10 -42.18 -12.66 -7.57
CA MET A 10 -40.94 -13.40 -7.35
C MET A 10 -41.03 -14.35 -6.14
N ASP A 11 -41.77 -13.96 -5.10
CA ASP A 11 -42.01 -14.80 -3.92
C ASP A 11 -42.89 -16.00 -4.28
N LEU A 12 -43.96 -15.80 -5.06
CA LEU A 12 -44.83 -16.88 -5.54
C LEU A 12 -44.07 -17.90 -6.39
N LEU A 13 -43.18 -17.44 -7.27
CA LEU A 13 -42.35 -18.31 -8.12
C LEU A 13 -41.29 -19.09 -7.36
N TYR A 14 -40.92 -18.63 -6.15
CA TYR A 14 -39.94 -19.31 -5.31
C TYR A 14 -40.56 -20.44 -4.45
N VAL A 15 -41.88 -20.41 -4.22
CA VAL A 15 -42.58 -21.42 -3.40
C VAL A 15 -42.57 -22.78 -4.11
N ALA A 16 -42.17 -23.84 -3.39
CA ALA A 16 -41.93 -25.17 -3.97
C ALA A 16 -43.17 -25.88 -4.57
N ASP A 17 -44.37 -25.40 -4.28
CA ASP A 17 -45.64 -26.04 -4.67
C ASP A 17 -46.19 -25.57 -6.04
N SER A 18 -45.52 -24.67 -6.76
CA SER A 18 -46.05 -24.00 -7.96
C SER A 18 -45.82 -24.71 -9.31
N GLY A 19 -45.28 -25.93 -9.32
CA GLY A 19 -44.98 -26.65 -10.58
C GLY A 19 -43.72 -26.12 -11.29
N SER A 20 -43.60 -26.32 -12.61
CA SER A 20 -42.42 -25.88 -13.36
C SER A 20 -42.46 -24.37 -13.62
N THR A 21 -41.68 -23.60 -12.87
CA THR A 21 -41.57 -22.14 -12.97
C THR A 21 -40.56 -21.66 -14.01
N PHE A 22 -39.95 -22.58 -14.76
CA PHE A 22 -38.87 -22.27 -15.73
C PHE A 22 -39.30 -21.25 -16.80
N ARG A 23 -40.50 -21.41 -17.37
CA ARG A 23 -40.99 -20.49 -18.42
C ARG A 23 -41.28 -19.11 -17.87
N ASP A 24 -41.89 -19.05 -16.70
CA ASP A 24 -42.25 -17.78 -16.06
C ASP A 24 -41.00 -16.98 -15.67
N ILE A 25 -39.97 -17.65 -15.12
CA ILE A 25 -38.67 -17.04 -14.83
C ILE A 25 -38.00 -16.56 -16.12
N THR A 26 -38.08 -17.33 -17.21
CA THR A 26 -37.52 -16.94 -18.50
C THR A 26 -38.16 -15.66 -19.03
N GLU A 27 -39.48 -15.55 -19.02
CA GLU A 27 -40.19 -14.35 -19.49
C GLU A 27 -39.89 -13.12 -18.63
N ILE A 28 -39.92 -13.26 -17.29
CA ILE A 28 -39.59 -12.16 -16.37
C ILE A 28 -38.15 -11.69 -16.56
N MET A 29 -37.21 -12.62 -16.67
CA MET A 29 -35.81 -12.33 -16.91
C MET A 29 -35.62 -11.54 -18.22
N LEU A 30 -36.20 -12.01 -19.33
CA LEU A 30 -36.04 -11.36 -20.64
C LEU A 30 -36.67 -9.97 -20.69
N THR A 31 -37.80 -9.75 -20.01
CA THR A 31 -38.57 -8.50 -20.10
C THR A 31 -38.18 -7.45 -19.07
N ILE A 32 -37.84 -7.86 -17.84
CA ILE A 32 -37.76 -6.96 -16.68
C ILE A 32 -36.33 -6.79 -16.16
N MET A 33 -35.44 -7.77 -16.36
CA MET A 33 -34.10 -7.75 -15.74
C MET A 33 -33.29 -6.50 -16.08
N ARG A 34 -33.11 -6.19 -17.37
CA ARG A 34 -32.33 -5.01 -17.80
C ARG A 34 -32.96 -3.71 -17.28
N THR A 35 -34.30 -3.61 -17.31
CA THR A 35 -35.03 -2.46 -16.78
C THR A 35 -34.79 -2.27 -15.29
N VAL A 36 -34.81 -3.35 -14.49
CA VAL A 36 -34.53 -3.28 -13.04
C VAL A 36 -33.09 -2.84 -12.79
N ILE A 37 -32.12 -3.33 -13.56
CA ILE A 37 -30.71 -2.95 -13.45
C ILE A 37 -30.54 -1.45 -13.77
N GLN A 38 -31.05 -0.99 -14.92
CA GLN A 38 -30.95 0.41 -15.33
C GLN A 38 -31.67 1.35 -14.37
N THR A 39 -32.83 0.94 -13.84
CA THR A 39 -33.54 1.72 -12.81
C THR A 39 -32.74 1.78 -11.51
N THR A 40 -32.08 0.69 -11.12
CA THR A 40 -31.19 0.66 -9.93
C THR A 40 -30.00 1.61 -10.09
N ILE A 41 -29.46 1.74 -11.31
CA ILE A 41 -28.37 2.69 -11.63
C ILE A 41 -28.88 4.15 -11.59
N ALA A 42 -30.07 4.40 -12.12
CA ALA A 42 -30.60 5.76 -12.27
C ALA A 42 -31.21 6.35 -10.98
N MET A 43 -31.62 5.51 -10.02
CA MET A 43 -32.29 5.97 -8.81
C MET A 43 -31.34 6.52 -7.75
N ASP A 44 -31.79 7.57 -7.06
CA ASP A 44 -31.09 8.14 -5.93
C ASP A 44 -31.13 7.22 -4.69
N ARG A 45 -30.04 7.21 -3.93
CA ARG A 45 -29.76 6.21 -2.89
C ARG A 45 -30.58 6.38 -1.63
N GLU A 46 -31.08 7.58 -1.37
CA GLU A 46 -31.88 7.89 -0.18
C GLU A 46 -33.32 7.38 -0.30
N GLY A 47 -33.72 6.94 -1.50
CA GLY A 47 -35.04 6.37 -1.73
C GLY A 47 -35.20 4.98 -1.12
N HIS A 48 -36.20 4.80 -0.25
CA HIS A 48 -36.60 3.49 0.28
C HIS A 48 -36.88 2.42 -0.80
N LEU A 49 -37.17 2.85 -2.03
CA LEU A 49 -37.44 1.99 -3.19
C LEU A 49 -36.20 1.24 -3.69
N LEU A 50 -34.98 1.75 -3.46
CA LEU A 50 -33.75 1.13 -3.94
C LEU A 50 -33.53 -0.26 -3.33
N GLY A 51 -33.79 -0.40 -2.01
CA GLY A 51 -33.69 -1.70 -1.33
C GLY A 51 -34.64 -2.75 -1.90
N TYR A 52 -35.85 -2.35 -2.29
CA TYR A 52 -36.81 -3.26 -2.91
C TYR A 52 -36.39 -3.68 -4.32
N LEU A 53 -35.88 -2.75 -5.15
CA LEU A 53 -35.37 -3.07 -6.48
C LEU A 53 -34.18 -4.02 -6.43
N VAL A 54 -33.24 -3.79 -5.50
CA VAL A 54 -32.08 -4.65 -5.29
C VAL A 54 -32.52 -6.04 -4.83
N SER A 55 -33.49 -6.14 -3.92
CA SER A 55 -34.06 -7.43 -3.51
C SER A 55 -34.71 -8.19 -4.68
N ILE A 56 -35.44 -7.49 -5.57
CA ILE A 56 -36.04 -8.10 -6.77
C ILE A 56 -34.95 -8.58 -7.72
N MET A 57 -33.92 -7.76 -7.97
CA MET A 57 -32.77 -8.13 -8.79
C MET A 57 -32.07 -9.39 -8.25
N ILE A 58 -31.78 -9.42 -6.94
CA ILE A 58 -31.18 -10.57 -6.27
C ILE A 58 -32.10 -11.79 -6.37
N SER A 59 -33.42 -11.62 -6.21
CA SER A 59 -34.38 -12.72 -6.32
C SER A 59 -34.43 -13.30 -7.74
N MET A 60 -34.45 -12.46 -8.78
CA MET A 60 -34.38 -12.90 -10.18
C MET A 60 -33.10 -13.69 -10.44
N LEU A 61 -31.93 -13.13 -10.11
CA LEU A 61 -30.63 -13.78 -10.30
C LEU A 61 -30.50 -15.09 -9.48
N ARG A 62 -31.11 -15.14 -8.29
CA ARG A 62 -31.13 -16.33 -7.45
C ARG A 62 -31.88 -17.49 -8.10
N GLN A 63 -33.03 -17.21 -8.72
CA GLN A 63 -33.91 -18.20 -9.33
C GLN A 63 -33.44 -18.65 -10.73
N MET A 64 -32.59 -17.87 -11.42
CA MET A 64 -32.00 -18.27 -12.69
C MET A 64 -31.10 -19.52 -12.57
N THR A 65 -31.29 -20.48 -13.47
CA THR A 65 -30.42 -21.65 -13.66
C THR A 65 -29.38 -21.41 -14.75
N ALA A 66 -28.45 -22.35 -14.96
CA ALA A 66 -27.45 -22.24 -16.03
C ALA A 66 -28.10 -22.02 -17.41
N GLU A 67 -29.18 -22.75 -17.71
CA GLU A 67 -29.93 -22.61 -18.96
C GLU A 67 -30.57 -21.23 -19.12
N HIS A 68 -31.08 -20.64 -18.02
CA HIS A 68 -31.63 -19.28 -18.05
C HIS A 68 -30.55 -18.25 -18.40
N PHE A 69 -29.35 -18.36 -17.82
CA PHE A 69 -28.22 -17.48 -18.19
C PHE A 69 -27.89 -17.65 -19.67
N ASP A 70 -27.78 -18.88 -20.19
CA ASP A 70 -27.48 -19.11 -21.61
C ASP A 70 -28.55 -18.53 -22.54
N ILE A 71 -29.83 -18.68 -22.21
CA ILE A 71 -30.95 -18.09 -22.97
C ILE A 71 -30.87 -16.57 -22.95
N TYR A 72 -30.61 -15.97 -21.79
CA TYR A 72 -30.53 -14.52 -21.64
C TYR A 72 -29.37 -13.92 -22.45
N ILE A 73 -28.18 -14.52 -22.39
CA ILE A 73 -27.01 -14.05 -23.15
C ILE A 73 -27.27 -14.14 -24.66
N LYS A 74 -27.93 -15.21 -25.14
CA LYS A 74 -28.27 -15.39 -26.56
C LYS A 74 -29.40 -14.47 -27.04
N HIS A 75 -30.16 -13.86 -26.14
CA HIS A 75 -31.26 -12.97 -26.49
C HIS A 75 -30.78 -11.60 -27.00
N PHE A 76 -29.57 -11.17 -26.60
CA PHE A 76 -29.04 -9.87 -27.03
C PHE A 76 -28.82 -9.85 -28.55
N PRO A 77 -29.36 -8.84 -29.26
CA PRO A 77 -29.32 -8.81 -30.72
C PRO A 77 -27.92 -8.49 -31.26
N THR A 78 -27.11 -7.74 -30.51
CA THR A 78 -25.75 -7.41 -30.87
C THR A 78 -24.75 -7.67 -29.73
N LYS A 79 -23.48 -7.87 -30.08
CA LYS A 79 -22.39 -7.96 -29.09
C LYS A 79 -22.24 -6.67 -28.28
N ILE A 80 -22.60 -5.51 -28.86
CA ILE A 80 -22.53 -4.21 -28.18
C ILE A 80 -23.59 -4.15 -27.08
N ASP A 81 -24.83 -4.56 -27.36
CA ASP A 81 -25.88 -4.59 -26.35
C ASP A 81 -25.54 -5.53 -25.18
N LEU A 82 -24.91 -6.67 -25.50
CA LEU A 82 -24.42 -7.60 -24.50
C LEU A 82 -23.28 -6.99 -23.66
N LEU A 83 -22.36 -6.28 -24.30
CA LEU A 83 -21.28 -5.56 -23.62
C LEU A 83 -21.84 -4.50 -22.67
N ASP A 84 -22.77 -3.66 -23.14
CA ASP A 84 -23.40 -2.63 -22.33
C ASP A 84 -24.10 -3.24 -21.10
N PHE A 85 -24.84 -4.34 -21.29
CA PHE A 85 -25.44 -5.06 -20.18
C PHE A 85 -24.39 -5.57 -19.18
N LEU A 86 -23.30 -6.19 -19.64
CA LEU A 86 -22.23 -6.69 -18.76
C LEU A 86 -21.58 -5.55 -17.97
N MET A 87 -21.41 -4.39 -18.61
CA MET A 87 -20.87 -3.19 -18.00
C MET A 87 -21.81 -2.61 -16.95
N GLU A 88 -23.11 -2.51 -17.25
CA GLU A 88 -24.17 -2.09 -16.33
C GLU A 88 -24.22 -3.00 -15.09
N ILE A 89 -24.30 -4.33 -15.27
CA ILE A 89 -24.45 -5.26 -14.14
C ILE A 89 -23.19 -5.34 -13.26
N LEU A 90 -21.99 -5.30 -13.85
CA LEU A 90 -20.74 -5.27 -13.08
C LEU A 90 -20.60 -3.96 -12.28
N LEU A 91 -21.05 -2.84 -12.84
CA LEU A 91 -21.10 -1.56 -12.14
C LEU A 91 -22.07 -1.60 -10.97
N VAL A 92 -23.28 -2.15 -11.16
CA VAL A 92 -24.25 -2.34 -10.07
C VAL A 92 -23.68 -3.24 -8.99
N PHE A 93 -23.06 -4.37 -9.33
CA PHE A 93 -22.43 -5.25 -8.34
C PHE A 93 -21.35 -4.51 -7.54
N LYS A 94 -20.43 -3.82 -8.22
CA LYS A 94 -19.39 -3.02 -7.57
C LYS A 94 -19.97 -1.98 -6.63
N ASP A 95 -21.04 -1.29 -7.04
CA ASP A 95 -21.71 -0.28 -6.22
C ASP A 95 -22.38 -0.90 -4.98
N LEU A 96 -23.12 -2.00 -5.15
CA LEU A 96 -23.77 -2.72 -4.05
C LEU A 96 -22.79 -3.28 -3.02
N ILE A 97 -21.60 -3.69 -3.46
CA ILE A 97 -20.53 -4.17 -2.58
C ILE A 97 -19.90 -2.99 -1.82
N SER A 98 -19.58 -1.91 -2.54
CA SER A 98 -18.88 -0.76 -1.97
C SER A 98 -19.76 0.00 -0.97
N ARG A 99 -21.07 0.02 -1.22
CA ARG A 99 -22.06 0.80 -0.47
C ARG A 99 -23.31 -0.06 -0.28
N PRO A 100 -23.37 -0.86 0.81
CA PRO A 100 -24.44 -1.81 1.01
C PRO A 100 -25.79 -1.09 1.19
N VAL A 101 -26.80 -1.56 0.47
CA VAL A 101 -28.17 -1.05 0.55
C VAL A 101 -28.90 -1.59 1.78
N PHE A 102 -28.55 -2.81 2.22
CA PHE A 102 -29.11 -3.41 3.41
C PHE A 102 -28.33 -2.99 4.68
N PRO A 103 -29.01 -2.89 5.83
CA PRO A 103 -28.35 -2.64 7.12
C PRO A 103 -27.26 -3.69 7.40
N ARG A 104 -26.14 -3.26 8.00
CA ARG A 104 -24.99 -4.15 8.29
C ARG A 104 -25.35 -5.32 9.21
N ASP A 105 -26.38 -5.16 10.04
CA ASP A 105 -26.85 -6.19 10.96
C ASP A 105 -27.59 -7.33 10.25
N TRP A 106 -28.05 -7.12 9.01
CA TRP A 106 -28.77 -8.11 8.20
C TRP A 106 -27.80 -9.08 7.51
N CYS A 107 -26.99 -9.76 8.33
CA CYS A 107 -25.91 -10.63 7.86
C CYS A 107 -26.41 -11.76 6.94
N GLU A 108 -27.58 -12.35 7.21
CA GLU A 108 -28.16 -13.38 6.36
C GLU A 108 -28.50 -12.84 4.96
N MET A 109 -29.07 -11.64 4.88
CA MET A 109 -29.39 -11.00 3.60
C MET A 109 -28.12 -10.63 2.83
N ILE A 110 -27.11 -10.07 3.51
CA ILE A 110 -25.83 -9.73 2.90
C ILE A 110 -25.09 -10.98 2.40
N MET A 111 -25.09 -12.08 3.15
CA MET A 111 -24.48 -13.33 2.70
C MET A 111 -25.23 -13.97 1.54
N LEU A 112 -26.56 -13.91 1.54
CA LEU A 112 -27.38 -14.38 0.42
C LEU A 112 -27.09 -13.55 -0.85
N GLN A 113 -27.10 -12.21 -0.73
CA GLN A 113 -26.72 -11.31 -1.81
C GLN A 113 -25.33 -11.68 -2.36
N ASN A 114 -24.33 -11.83 -1.50
CA ASN A 114 -22.98 -12.16 -1.92
C ASN A 114 -22.89 -13.52 -2.61
N SER A 115 -23.64 -14.52 -2.15
CA SER A 115 -23.71 -15.83 -2.79
C SER A 115 -24.31 -15.75 -4.21
N VAL A 116 -25.36 -14.95 -4.39
CA VAL A 116 -26.01 -14.75 -5.69
C VAL A 116 -25.13 -13.93 -6.65
N ILE A 117 -24.47 -12.89 -6.14
CA ILE A 117 -23.49 -12.10 -6.90
C ILE A 117 -22.35 -13.00 -7.36
N LEU A 118 -21.77 -13.83 -6.47
CA LEU A 118 -20.70 -14.77 -6.82
C LEU A 118 -21.15 -15.74 -7.92
N LYS A 119 -22.33 -16.34 -7.78
CA LYS A 119 -22.89 -17.23 -8.82
C LYS A 119 -22.98 -16.51 -10.18
N SER A 120 -23.52 -15.29 -10.18
CA SER A 120 -23.71 -14.49 -11.41
C SER A 120 -22.38 -14.07 -12.03
N LEU A 121 -21.40 -13.64 -11.20
CA LEU A 121 -20.05 -13.29 -11.64
C LEU A 121 -19.35 -14.43 -12.38
N ARG A 122 -19.60 -15.70 -12.00
CA ARG A 122 -19.05 -16.87 -12.70
C ARG A 122 -19.63 -17.06 -14.09
N TYR A 123 -20.93 -16.87 -14.26
CA TYR A 123 -21.55 -16.92 -15.59
C TYR A 123 -21.07 -15.76 -16.47
N PHE A 124 -20.93 -14.57 -15.89
CA PHE A 124 -20.43 -13.41 -16.62
C PHE A 124 -18.94 -13.54 -16.95
N SER A 125 -18.11 -14.18 -16.12
CA SER A 125 -16.70 -14.43 -16.44
C SER A 125 -16.56 -15.34 -17.67
N HIS A 126 -17.34 -16.42 -17.74
CA HIS A 126 -17.39 -17.30 -18.91
C HIS A 126 -17.92 -16.56 -20.15
N THR A 127 -18.96 -15.73 -20.00
CA THR A 127 -19.49 -14.92 -21.11
C THR A 127 -18.44 -13.96 -21.66
N ILE A 128 -17.71 -13.25 -20.78
CA ILE A 128 -16.64 -12.34 -21.19
C ILE A 128 -15.54 -13.09 -21.95
N ARG A 129 -15.13 -14.24 -21.43
CA ARG A 129 -14.12 -15.08 -22.09
C ARG A 129 -14.58 -15.58 -23.46
N ASP A 130 -15.81 -16.06 -23.56
CA ASP A 130 -16.24 -16.77 -24.77
C ASP A 130 -16.63 -15.80 -25.91
N TYR A 131 -17.18 -14.61 -25.58
CA TYR A 131 -17.64 -13.64 -26.59
C TYR A 131 -16.66 -12.49 -26.88
N PHE A 132 -15.82 -12.10 -25.90
CA PHE A 132 -14.98 -10.89 -25.95
C PHE A 132 -13.47 -11.19 -25.81
N PHE A 133 -13.05 -12.41 -26.17
CA PHE A 133 -11.64 -12.77 -26.27
C PHE A 133 -11.06 -12.59 -27.69
N ILE A 134 -11.82 -12.96 -28.73
CA ILE A 134 -11.38 -12.82 -30.13
C ILE A 134 -11.40 -11.34 -30.54
N ASP A 135 -12.56 -10.69 -30.40
CA ASP A 135 -12.70 -9.24 -30.48
C ASP A 135 -12.41 -8.71 -29.07
N PHE A 136 -11.12 -8.52 -28.77
CA PHE A 136 -10.66 -8.28 -27.42
C PHE A 136 -11.18 -6.96 -26.85
N GLU A 137 -12.08 -7.05 -25.88
CA GLU A 137 -12.70 -5.87 -25.24
C GLU A 137 -12.07 -5.59 -23.88
N GLN A 138 -10.98 -4.82 -23.86
CA GLN A 138 -10.17 -4.60 -22.66
C GLN A 138 -10.99 -4.10 -21.47
N GLN A 139 -11.98 -3.25 -21.70
CA GLN A 139 -12.77 -2.62 -20.64
C GLN A 139 -13.64 -3.63 -19.87
N ALA A 140 -14.23 -4.62 -20.55
CA ALA A 140 -15.03 -5.67 -19.93
C ALA A 140 -14.20 -6.52 -18.96
N TRP A 141 -13.02 -6.96 -19.42
CA TRP A 141 -12.07 -7.70 -18.60
C TRP A 141 -11.59 -6.88 -17.40
N ASN A 142 -11.25 -5.61 -17.61
CA ASN A 142 -10.79 -4.74 -16.53
C ASN A 142 -11.87 -4.53 -15.46
N ASN A 143 -13.11 -4.26 -15.88
CA ASN A 143 -14.24 -4.10 -14.97
C ASN A 143 -14.57 -5.38 -14.22
N PHE A 144 -14.46 -6.54 -14.88
CA PHE A 144 -14.59 -7.82 -14.20
C PHE A 144 -13.54 -8.00 -13.10
N PHE A 145 -12.25 -7.77 -13.38
CA PHE A 145 -11.19 -7.92 -12.39
C PHE A 145 -11.40 -6.97 -11.20
N HIS A 146 -11.69 -5.70 -11.46
CA HIS A 146 -11.94 -4.75 -10.38
C HIS A 146 -13.19 -5.10 -9.57
N CYS A 147 -14.28 -5.53 -10.21
CA CYS A 147 -15.50 -5.96 -9.50
C CYS A 147 -15.23 -7.20 -8.63
N ALA A 148 -14.53 -8.20 -9.16
CA ALA A 148 -14.21 -9.43 -8.44
C ALA A 148 -13.25 -9.18 -7.26
N VAL A 149 -12.24 -8.33 -7.45
CA VAL A 149 -11.34 -7.90 -6.36
C VAL A 149 -12.10 -7.12 -5.29
N THR A 150 -12.96 -6.19 -5.68
CA THR A 150 -13.80 -5.42 -4.73
C THR A 150 -14.73 -6.36 -3.96
N PHE A 151 -15.33 -7.36 -4.63
CA PHE A 151 -16.14 -8.40 -3.99
C PHE A 151 -15.35 -9.20 -2.96
N LEU A 152 -14.13 -9.61 -3.29
CA LEU A 152 -13.29 -10.43 -2.41
C LEU A 152 -12.79 -9.64 -1.19
N THR A 153 -12.44 -8.38 -1.39
CA THR A 153 -11.83 -7.51 -0.37
C THR A 153 -12.84 -6.83 0.55
N GLN A 154 -14.14 -6.92 0.25
CA GLN A 154 -15.20 -6.26 1.02
C GLN A 154 -15.20 -6.64 2.52
N PRO A 155 -15.55 -5.71 3.43
CA PRO A 155 -15.56 -5.98 4.88
C PRO A 155 -16.45 -7.14 5.31
N SER A 156 -17.59 -7.36 4.64
CA SER A 156 -18.53 -8.43 5.01
C SER A 156 -17.97 -9.83 4.78
N LEU A 157 -16.95 -10.00 3.93
CA LEU A 157 -16.30 -11.28 3.67
C LEU A 157 -14.99 -11.45 4.45
N GLN A 158 -14.55 -10.47 5.25
CA GLN A 158 -13.39 -10.61 6.12
C GLN A 158 -13.77 -11.39 7.38
N LEU A 159 -13.88 -12.71 7.22
CA LEU A 159 -14.39 -13.65 8.21
C LEU A 159 -13.59 -13.65 9.53
N GLU A 160 -12.35 -13.18 9.48
CA GLU A 160 -11.42 -13.07 10.61
C GLU A 160 -11.85 -11.97 11.59
N GLN A 161 -12.65 -11.01 11.14
CA GLN A 161 -13.20 -9.95 11.99
C GLN A 161 -14.46 -10.41 12.76
N PHE A 162 -15.06 -11.55 12.39
CA PHE A 162 -16.23 -12.08 13.06
C PHE A 162 -15.87 -13.02 14.21
N SER A 163 -16.79 -13.13 15.18
CA SER A 163 -16.71 -14.17 16.22
C SER A 163 -16.62 -15.58 15.60
N SER A 164 -15.94 -16.49 16.28
CA SER A 164 -15.73 -17.88 15.83
C SER A 164 -17.05 -18.58 15.48
N ASN A 165 -18.11 -18.37 16.26
CA ASN A 165 -19.43 -18.96 16.03
C ASN A 165 -20.09 -18.44 14.74
N LYS A 166 -20.03 -17.13 14.50
CA LYS A 166 -20.58 -16.52 13.28
C LYS A 166 -19.81 -17.00 12.05
N ARG A 167 -18.47 -16.99 12.12
CA ARG A 167 -17.59 -17.51 11.07
C ARG A 167 -17.91 -18.96 10.72
N TRP A 168 -18.05 -19.83 11.72
CA TRP A 168 -18.35 -21.25 11.51
C TRP A 168 -19.70 -21.45 10.79
N ARG A 169 -20.76 -20.73 11.20
CA ARG A 169 -22.07 -20.81 10.54
C ARG A 169 -22.02 -20.37 9.08
N ILE A 170 -21.33 -19.27 8.78
CA ILE A 170 -21.18 -18.76 7.41
C ILE A 170 -20.45 -19.79 6.54
N ILE A 171 -19.30 -20.30 7.01
CA ILE A 171 -18.50 -21.29 6.27
C ILE A 171 -19.28 -22.59 6.06
N SER A 172 -20.02 -23.06 7.07
CA SER A 172 -20.82 -24.28 6.95
C SER A 172 -21.92 -24.17 5.89
N ARG A 173 -22.49 -22.98 5.68
CA ARG A 173 -23.60 -22.77 4.76
C ARG A 173 -23.15 -22.37 3.35
N TYR A 174 -22.21 -21.44 3.26
CA TYR A 174 -21.81 -20.80 1.99
C TYR A 174 -20.40 -21.16 1.53
N LYS A 175 -19.62 -21.89 2.34
CA LYS A 175 -18.16 -22.04 2.19
C LYS A 175 -17.45 -20.68 2.21
N ASP A 176 -16.14 -20.67 1.96
CA ASP A 176 -15.41 -19.40 1.82
C ASP A 176 -15.55 -18.87 0.39
N MET A 177 -16.44 -17.89 0.21
CA MET A 177 -16.71 -17.24 -1.07
C MET A 177 -15.48 -16.51 -1.64
N ARG A 178 -14.53 -16.11 -0.80
CA ARG A 178 -13.29 -15.44 -1.25
C ARG A 178 -12.41 -16.40 -2.04
N ARG A 179 -12.33 -17.65 -1.59
CA ARG A 179 -11.56 -18.71 -2.26
C ARG A 179 -12.08 -18.98 -3.67
N GLU A 180 -13.40 -19.17 -3.81
CA GLU A 180 -14.04 -19.40 -5.11
C GLU A 180 -13.81 -18.20 -6.05
N THR A 181 -13.98 -16.97 -5.56
CA THR A 181 -13.72 -15.76 -6.35
C THR A 181 -12.26 -15.68 -6.81
N GLY A 182 -11.31 -16.00 -5.92
CA GLY A 182 -9.89 -16.00 -6.25
C GLY A 182 -9.51 -17.01 -7.32
N PHE A 183 -10.14 -18.20 -7.32
CA PHE A 183 -9.95 -19.18 -8.40
C PHE A 183 -10.50 -18.70 -9.75
N GLU A 184 -11.63 -18.00 -9.75
CA GLU A 184 -12.20 -17.42 -10.96
C GLU A 184 -11.34 -16.29 -11.51
N ILE A 185 -10.84 -15.39 -10.65
CA ILE A 185 -9.86 -14.35 -11.03
C ILE A 185 -8.61 -14.99 -11.64
N ARG A 186 -8.07 -16.03 -10.99
CA ARG A 186 -6.91 -16.77 -11.48
C ARG A 186 -7.18 -17.39 -12.85
N SER A 187 -8.32 -18.08 -13.02
CA SER A 187 -8.73 -18.69 -14.29
C SER A 187 -8.81 -17.66 -15.41
N MET A 188 -9.49 -16.53 -15.15
CA MET A 188 -9.61 -15.43 -16.11
C MET A 188 -8.24 -14.83 -16.46
N TRP A 189 -7.37 -14.61 -15.48
CA TRP A 189 -6.02 -14.09 -15.73
C TRP A 189 -5.20 -14.99 -16.66
N PHE A 190 -5.17 -16.31 -16.40
CA PHE A 190 -4.39 -17.22 -17.25
C PHE A 190 -4.98 -17.39 -18.66
N ASN A 191 -6.29 -17.15 -18.83
CA ASN A 191 -6.95 -17.18 -20.14
C ASN A 191 -6.71 -15.91 -20.98
N LEU A 192 -6.15 -14.82 -20.44
CA LEU A 192 -5.88 -13.58 -21.19
C LEU A 192 -4.83 -13.74 -22.31
N GLY A 193 -4.01 -14.79 -22.27
CA GLY A 193 -2.97 -15.03 -23.28
C GLY A 193 -2.01 -13.84 -23.44
N GLN A 194 -1.88 -13.31 -24.66
CA GLN A 194 -0.99 -12.20 -24.99
C GLN A 194 -1.45 -10.83 -24.44
N TYR A 195 -2.73 -10.68 -24.08
CA TYR A 195 -3.31 -9.40 -23.65
C TYR A 195 -2.95 -9.04 -22.20
N LYS A 196 -2.33 -9.94 -21.44
CA LYS A 196 -1.91 -9.72 -20.05
C LYS A 196 -1.05 -8.47 -19.87
N VAL A 197 -0.19 -8.17 -20.85
CA VAL A 197 0.70 -7.00 -20.82
C VAL A 197 -0.06 -5.68 -20.72
N HIS A 198 -1.29 -5.60 -21.26
CA HIS A 198 -2.10 -4.37 -21.20
C HIS A 198 -2.67 -4.08 -19.80
N PHE A 199 -2.68 -5.07 -18.91
CA PHE A 199 -3.16 -4.92 -17.54
C PHE A 199 -2.03 -4.68 -16.53
N VAL A 200 -0.78 -4.97 -16.90
CA VAL A 200 0.41 -4.64 -16.12
C VAL A 200 0.84 -3.21 -16.49
N PRO A 201 1.02 -2.27 -15.54
CA PRO A 201 1.03 -2.47 -14.08
C PRO A 201 -0.34 -2.27 -13.38
N SER A 202 -1.37 -1.77 -14.06
CA SER A 202 -2.63 -1.31 -13.45
C SER A 202 -3.32 -2.28 -12.45
N LEU A 203 -3.29 -3.59 -12.70
CA LEU A 203 -3.93 -4.59 -11.83
C LEU A 203 -3.06 -5.07 -10.66
N VAL A 204 -1.77 -4.72 -10.62
CA VAL A 204 -0.84 -5.17 -9.57
C VAL A 204 -1.37 -4.79 -8.19
N GLY A 205 -1.81 -3.53 -8.00
CA GLY A 205 -2.38 -3.09 -6.73
C GLY A 205 -3.67 -3.83 -6.34
N SER A 206 -4.55 -4.09 -7.30
CA SER A 206 -5.81 -4.81 -7.06
C SER A 206 -5.57 -6.26 -6.67
N PHE A 207 -4.65 -6.95 -7.35
CA PHE A 207 -4.28 -8.32 -7.00
C PHE A 207 -3.45 -8.40 -5.72
N LEU A 208 -2.66 -7.38 -5.42
CA LEU A 208 -1.98 -7.30 -4.13
C LEU A 208 -3.00 -7.18 -3.00
N GLU A 209 -4.02 -6.34 -3.16
CA GLU A 209 -5.10 -6.19 -2.19
C GLU A 209 -5.82 -7.51 -1.90
N MET A 210 -6.16 -8.28 -2.95
CA MET A 210 -6.81 -9.58 -2.76
C MET A 210 -5.89 -10.61 -2.09
N THR A 211 -4.61 -10.65 -2.47
CA THR A 211 -3.65 -11.64 -1.96
C THR A 211 -3.24 -11.38 -0.50
N LEU A 212 -3.30 -10.14 -0.03
CA LEU A 212 -3.03 -9.80 1.37
C LEU A 212 -4.13 -10.28 2.33
N THR A 213 -5.30 -10.67 1.83
CA THR A 213 -6.39 -11.26 2.62
C THR A 213 -5.93 -12.51 3.37
N PRO A 214 -6.22 -12.67 4.68
CA PRO A 214 -5.74 -13.78 5.52
C PRO A 214 -6.47 -15.11 5.26
N GLU A 215 -6.37 -15.61 4.03
CA GLU A 215 -6.81 -16.94 3.61
C GLU A 215 -5.66 -17.63 2.85
N ILE A 216 -5.23 -18.81 3.34
CA ILE A 216 -4.03 -19.52 2.89
C ILE A 216 -4.16 -20.11 1.48
N GLU A 217 -5.27 -20.75 1.16
CA GLU A 217 -5.49 -21.44 -0.12
C GLU A 217 -5.68 -20.45 -1.28
N LEU A 218 -6.37 -19.34 -1.01
CA LEU A 218 -6.45 -18.15 -1.84
C LEU A 218 -5.04 -17.62 -2.13
N ARG A 219 -4.25 -17.31 -1.09
CA ARG A 219 -2.87 -16.85 -1.22
C ARG A 219 -2.04 -17.76 -2.13
N LYS A 220 -2.05 -19.08 -1.84
CA LYS A 220 -1.32 -20.08 -2.65
C LYS A 220 -1.77 -20.09 -4.11
N ALA A 221 -3.06 -19.90 -4.37
CA ALA A 221 -3.60 -19.88 -5.73
C ALA A 221 -3.27 -18.59 -6.47
N THR A 222 -3.25 -17.44 -5.79
CA THR A 222 -3.14 -16.13 -6.44
C THR A 222 -1.73 -15.57 -6.49
N ILE A 223 -0.84 -15.90 -5.55
CA ILE A 223 0.57 -15.46 -5.58
C ILE A 223 1.27 -15.78 -6.93
N PRO A 224 1.09 -16.98 -7.52
CA PRO A 224 1.62 -17.30 -8.85
C PRO A 224 1.29 -16.32 -9.97
N ILE A 225 0.22 -15.53 -9.84
CA ILE A 225 -0.15 -14.50 -10.82
C ILE A 225 0.94 -13.43 -10.92
N PHE A 226 1.58 -13.06 -9.81
CA PHE A 226 2.66 -12.06 -9.81
C PHE A 226 3.88 -12.54 -10.61
N PHE A 227 4.22 -13.83 -10.53
CA PHE A 227 5.28 -14.40 -11.34
C PHE A 227 4.93 -14.39 -12.84
N ASP A 228 3.67 -14.63 -13.18
CA ASP A 228 3.20 -14.52 -14.56
C ASP A 228 3.18 -13.06 -15.05
N MET A 229 2.84 -12.08 -14.21
CA MET A 229 2.98 -10.64 -14.51
C MET A 229 4.43 -10.25 -14.80
N MET A 230 5.38 -10.75 -13.99
CA MET A 230 6.81 -10.55 -14.22
C MET A 230 7.25 -11.12 -15.57
N GLN A 231 6.79 -12.33 -15.92
CA GLN A 231 7.09 -12.94 -17.22
C GLN A 231 6.50 -12.14 -18.38
N CYS A 232 5.24 -11.68 -18.25
CA CYS A 232 4.58 -10.89 -19.28
C CYS A 232 5.35 -9.62 -19.62
N GLU A 233 5.83 -8.90 -18.60
CA GLU A 233 6.63 -7.70 -18.83
C GLU A 233 8.05 -8.04 -19.32
N PHE A 234 8.68 -9.07 -18.75
CA PHE A 234 10.03 -9.47 -19.13
C PHE A 234 10.13 -9.85 -20.62
N TYR A 235 9.14 -10.59 -21.12
CA TYR A 235 9.04 -11.01 -22.53
C TYR A 235 8.32 -10.01 -23.43
N SER A 236 7.88 -8.86 -22.90
CA SER A 236 7.26 -7.81 -23.72
C SER A 236 8.25 -7.18 -24.70
N CYS A 237 7.74 -6.69 -25.83
CA CYS A 237 8.54 -5.98 -26.82
C CYS A 237 8.90 -4.58 -26.32
N SER A 238 10.16 -4.16 -26.54
CA SER A 238 10.67 -2.88 -26.04
C SER A 238 10.04 -1.62 -26.67
N ASP A 239 9.34 -1.76 -27.81
CA ASP A 239 8.67 -0.64 -28.51
C ASP A 239 7.22 -1.01 -28.87
N GLY A 240 6.26 -0.17 -28.49
CA GLY A 240 4.82 -0.35 -28.73
C GLY A 240 4.35 -0.28 -30.19
N HIS A 241 5.26 -0.30 -31.18
CA HIS A 241 4.92 -0.08 -32.60
C HIS A 241 5.58 -1.02 -33.61
N SER A 242 6.31 -2.07 -33.22
CA SER A 242 6.88 -3.02 -34.20
C SER A 242 6.20 -4.39 -34.15
N ASN A 243 5.26 -4.63 -35.07
CA ASN A 243 4.69 -5.95 -35.38
C ASN A 243 5.68 -6.88 -36.12
N LYS A 244 6.97 -6.85 -35.76
CA LYS A 244 7.95 -7.82 -36.26
C LYS A 244 8.53 -8.59 -35.09
N ARG A 245 8.26 -9.90 -35.09
CA ARG A 245 8.80 -10.92 -34.18
C ARG A 245 10.29 -11.12 -34.45
N ASP A 246 11.10 -10.10 -34.20
CA ASP A 246 12.53 -10.30 -34.05
C ASP A 246 12.80 -10.60 -32.57
N SER A 247 13.29 -11.81 -32.26
CA SER A 247 13.70 -12.25 -30.92
C SER A 247 14.79 -11.36 -30.28
N SER A 248 15.21 -10.28 -30.93
CA SER A 248 16.19 -9.30 -30.45
C SER A 248 15.59 -8.15 -29.63
N ASN A 249 14.26 -7.96 -29.61
CA ASN A 249 13.61 -6.79 -28.99
C ASN A 249 12.86 -7.11 -27.69
N ILE A 250 13.35 -8.07 -26.91
CA ILE A 250 12.79 -8.41 -25.60
C ILE A 250 13.21 -7.34 -24.58
N LYS A 251 12.26 -6.76 -23.84
CA LYS A 251 12.50 -5.75 -22.78
C LYS A 251 13.52 -6.25 -21.75
N ALA A 252 13.48 -7.56 -21.45
CA ALA A 252 14.40 -8.29 -20.57
C ALA A 252 14.52 -7.68 -19.15
N LYS A 253 13.49 -6.92 -18.75
CA LYS A 253 13.35 -6.20 -17.47
C LYS A 253 11.85 -6.10 -17.16
N PHE A 254 11.52 -6.12 -15.87
CA PHE A 254 10.15 -5.95 -15.36
C PHE A 254 10.03 -4.73 -14.43
N SER A 255 10.66 -3.62 -14.80
CA SER A 255 10.76 -2.44 -13.94
C SER A 255 9.40 -1.82 -13.59
N ASP A 256 8.42 -1.86 -14.48
CA ASP A 256 7.12 -1.21 -14.25
C ASP A 256 6.29 -2.00 -13.22
N PHE A 257 6.28 -3.34 -13.36
CA PHE A 257 5.74 -4.25 -12.36
C PHE A 257 6.44 -4.11 -11.01
N GLU A 258 7.78 -4.09 -11.00
CA GLU A 258 8.55 -3.96 -9.76
C GLU A 258 8.24 -2.63 -9.04
N ASN A 259 8.18 -1.52 -9.78
CA ASN A 259 7.84 -0.19 -9.23
C ASN A 259 6.45 -0.20 -8.62
N GLU A 260 5.46 -0.68 -9.37
CA GLU A 260 4.07 -0.70 -8.93
C GLU A 260 3.88 -1.64 -7.74
N MET A 261 4.52 -2.82 -7.74
CA MET A 261 4.45 -3.75 -6.62
C MET A 261 4.99 -3.12 -5.35
N ILE A 262 6.18 -2.49 -5.40
CA ILE A 262 6.78 -1.84 -4.23
C ILE A 262 5.89 -0.70 -3.74
N ALA A 263 5.38 0.14 -4.65
CA ALA A 263 4.57 1.29 -4.30
C ALA A 263 3.23 0.90 -3.67
N LYS A 264 2.54 -0.10 -4.24
CA LYS A 264 1.27 -0.60 -3.70
C LYS A 264 1.46 -1.38 -2.41
N LEU A 265 2.57 -2.11 -2.27
CA LEU A 265 2.86 -2.84 -1.04
C LEU A 265 3.08 -1.90 0.15
N ASP A 266 3.83 -0.82 -0.07
CA ASP A 266 4.02 0.23 0.93
C ASP A 266 2.67 0.77 1.43
N HIS A 267 1.83 1.24 0.50
CA HIS A 267 0.53 1.82 0.83
C HIS A 267 -0.42 0.83 1.52
N LEU A 268 -0.50 -0.42 1.03
CA LEU A 268 -1.44 -1.40 1.56
C LEU A 268 -1.02 -1.92 2.94
N VAL A 269 0.28 -2.10 3.20
CA VAL A 269 0.77 -2.55 4.51
C VAL A 269 0.66 -1.45 5.54
N GLU A 270 0.96 -0.19 5.17
CA GLU A 270 0.69 0.98 6.02
C GLU A 270 -0.82 1.10 6.33
N GLY A 271 -1.69 0.78 5.37
CA GLY A 271 -3.14 0.70 5.53
C GLY A 271 -3.64 -0.50 6.36
N GLY A 272 -2.76 -1.26 7.00
CA GLY A 272 -3.11 -2.33 7.93
C GLY A 272 -3.26 -3.73 7.30
N LYS A 273 -2.95 -3.90 6.01
CA LYS A 273 -3.04 -5.21 5.33
C LYS A 273 -1.71 -5.98 5.41
N GLY A 274 -1.76 -7.29 5.14
CA GLY A 274 -0.58 -8.17 5.16
C GLY A 274 -0.21 -8.68 6.55
N ASP A 275 0.49 -9.82 6.56
CA ASP A 275 0.96 -10.47 7.78
C ASP A 275 2.24 -11.28 7.50
N GLU A 276 2.82 -11.83 8.57
CA GLU A 276 4.03 -12.64 8.49
C GLU A 276 3.82 -13.91 7.66
N GLN A 277 2.61 -14.49 7.71
CA GLN A 277 2.28 -15.67 6.93
C GLN A 277 2.28 -15.37 5.42
N PHE A 278 1.79 -14.20 5.00
CA PHE A 278 1.84 -13.75 3.62
C PHE A 278 3.30 -13.57 3.17
N LYS A 279 4.15 -12.96 3.99
CA LYS A 279 5.58 -12.80 3.69
C LYS A 279 6.25 -14.14 3.40
N GLU A 280 6.07 -15.12 4.28
CA GLU A 280 6.67 -16.45 4.13
C GLU A 280 6.08 -17.22 2.92
N LEU A 281 4.77 -17.15 2.71
CA LEU A 281 4.12 -17.77 1.54
C LEU A 281 4.57 -17.12 0.22
N PHE A 282 4.62 -15.79 0.17
CA PHE A 282 5.09 -15.05 -1.01
C PHE A 282 6.54 -15.42 -1.34
N LYS A 283 7.42 -15.37 -0.34
CA LYS A 283 8.84 -15.71 -0.48
C LYS A 283 9.01 -17.14 -0.99
N SER A 284 8.38 -18.12 -0.36
CA SER A 284 8.50 -19.54 -0.72
C SER A 284 8.00 -19.85 -2.13
N ILE A 285 6.80 -19.39 -2.49
CA ILE A 285 6.19 -19.66 -3.80
C ILE A 285 6.98 -18.95 -4.91
N MET A 286 7.29 -17.66 -4.74
CA MET A 286 7.97 -16.89 -5.77
C MET A 286 9.42 -17.36 -5.96
N LEU A 287 10.14 -17.71 -4.89
CA LEU A 287 11.49 -18.30 -5.03
C LEU A 287 11.45 -19.60 -5.82
N MET A 288 10.54 -20.52 -5.50
CA MET A 288 10.39 -21.78 -6.23
C MET A 288 10.14 -21.54 -7.72
N GLN A 289 9.27 -20.58 -8.07
CA GLN A 289 8.96 -20.26 -9.47
C GLN A 289 10.14 -19.61 -10.20
N CYS A 290 10.85 -18.67 -9.55
CA CYS A 290 12.02 -18.02 -10.12
C CYS A 290 13.21 -18.98 -10.29
N GLU A 291 13.42 -19.91 -9.35
CA GLU A 291 14.51 -20.90 -9.43
C GLU A 291 14.35 -21.87 -10.60
N ASN A 292 13.10 -22.25 -10.91
CA ASN A 292 12.77 -23.13 -12.02
C ASN A 292 12.82 -22.44 -13.39
N HIS A 293 12.95 -21.12 -13.43
CA HIS A 293 12.92 -20.35 -14.67
C HIS A 293 14.33 -20.09 -15.20
N SER A 294 14.58 -20.32 -16.49
CA SER A 294 15.94 -20.30 -17.05
C SER A 294 16.56 -18.90 -17.19
N THR A 295 15.83 -17.92 -17.74
CA THR A 295 16.40 -16.59 -18.08
C THR A 295 16.21 -15.53 -17.00
N MET A 296 15.07 -15.54 -16.30
CA MET A 296 14.71 -14.54 -15.30
C MET A 296 15.22 -14.87 -13.88
N ARG A 297 15.88 -16.01 -13.67
CA ARG A 297 16.22 -16.53 -12.33
C ARG A 297 16.88 -15.49 -11.42
N GLU A 298 17.96 -14.87 -11.86
CA GLU A 298 18.73 -13.94 -11.04
C GLU A 298 17.95 -12.67 -10.70
N GLN A 299 17.30 -12.07 -11.71
CA GLN A 299 16.47 -10.87 -11.52
C GLN A 299 15.27 -11.16 -10.62
N GLY A 300 14.61 -12.31 -10.82
CA GLY A 300 13.47 -12.76 -10.03
C GLY A 300 13.84 -13.04 -8.57
N ILE A 301 14.94 -13.76 -8.32
CA ILE A 301 15.43 -14.00 -6.95
C ILE A 301 15.79 -12.68 -6.25
N ARG A 302 16.43 -11.74 -6.96
CA ARG A 302 16.72 -10.41 -6.42
C ARG A 302 15.43 -9.68 -6.04
N PHE A 303 14.44 -9.70 -6.92
CA PHE A 303 13.13 -9.09 -6.66
C PHE A 303 12.44 -9.70 -5.43
N VAL A 304 12.41 -11.03 -5.31
CA VAL A 304 11.80 -11.69 -4.14
C VAL A 304 12.51 -11.32 -2.84
N LYS A 305 13.84 -11.18 -2.85
CA LYS A 305 14.61 -10.68 -1.70
C LYS A 305 14.25 -9.24 -1.35
N ILE A 306 14.09 -8.36 -2.34
CA ILE A 306 13.65 -6.98 -2.14
C ILE A 306 12.26 -6.95 -1.52
N VAL A 307 11.27 -7.62 -2.10
CA VAL A 307 9.89 -7.61 -1.59
C VAL A 307 9.79 -8.25 -0.21
N SER A 308 10.51 -9.34 0.05
CA SER A 308 10.53 -9.99 1.37
C SER A 308 11.15 -9.07 2.44
N GLY A 309 12.28 -8.42 2.12
CA GLY A 309 12.93 -7.47 3.02
C GLY A 309 12.14 -6.18 3.22
N LEU A 310 11.36 -5.77 2.23
CA LEU A 310 10.42 -4.66 2.35
C LEU A 310 9.26 -5.02 3.28
N LEU A 311 8.63 -6.18 3.07
CA LEU A 311 7.55 -6.70 3.92
C LEU A 311 7.98 -6.78 5.38
N GLU A 312 9.17 -7.31 5.65
CA GLU A 312 9.72 -7.40 7.02
C GLU A 312 9.77 -6.03 7.69
N ARG A 313 10.38 -5.03 7.03
CA ARG A 313 10.50 -3.67 7.58
C ARG A 313 9.16 -2.93 7.68
N LEU A 314 8.24 -3.13 6.73
CA LEU A 314 6.91 -2.52 6.78
C LEU A 314 6.03 -3.15 7.87
N LEU A 315 6.13 -4.46 8.09
CA LEU A 315 5.44 -5.14 9.18
C LEU A 315 5.98 -4.69 10.54
N GLU A 316 7.31 -4.53 10.68
CA GLU A 316 7.93 -3.91 11.87
C GLU A 316 7.48 -2.46 12.05
N TYR A 317 7.45 -1.67 10.98
CA TYR A 317 6.98 -0.29 11.04
C TYR A 317 5.52 -0.19 11.51
N ARG A 318 4.66 -1.11 11.06
CA ARG A 318 3.25 -1.15 11.43
C ARG A 318 3.02 -1.47 12.91
N THR A 319 3.87 -2.27 13.55
CA THR A 319 3.71 -2.52 15.00
C THR A 319 4.01 -1.28 15.84
N VAL A 320 4.79 -0.35 15.28
CA VAL A 320 5.30 0.84 15.96
C VAL A 320 4.55 2.12 15.57
N ILE A 321 3.86 2.17 14.43
CA ILE A 321 3.23 3.41 13.94
C ILE A 321 2.18 3.99 14.90
N ASN A 322 1.48 3.13 15.64
CA ASN A 322 0.48 3.49 16.65
C ASN A 322 1.06 3.52 18.08
N ASP A 323 2.38 3.35 18.23
CA ASP A 323 3.05 3.48 19.52
C ASP A 323 3.09 4.96 19.92
N GLU A 324 2.82 5.25 21.19
CA GLU A 324 3.02 6.58 21.78
C GLU A 324 4.50 6.98 21.73
N ASN A 325 5.41 5.99 21.69
CA ASN A 325 6.84 6.26 21.63
C ASN A 325 7.29 6.75 20.24
N LYS A 326 7.45 8.07 20.13
CA LYS A 326 7.93 8.74 18.92
C LYS A 326 9.33 8.27 18.48
N GLU A 327 10.20 7.86 19.40
CA GLU A 327 11.58 7.41 19.09
C GLU A 327 11.60 6.06 18.37
N ASN A 328 10.70 5.14 18.73
CA ASN A 328 10.52 3.89 18.01
C ASN A 328 10.05 4.17 16.57
N ARG A 329 9.10 5.11 16.41
CA ARG A 329 8.60 5.53 15.08
C ARG A 329 9.73 6.10 14.22
N MET A 330 10.58 6.95 14.79
CA MET A 330 11.75 7.51 14.10
C MET A 330 12.72 6.42 13.66
N ASN A 331 13.11 5.51 14.57
CA ASN A 331 14.02 4.40 14.25
C ASN A 331 13.51 3.50 13.11
N CYS A 332 12.24 3.09 13.15
CA CYS A 332 11.65 2.28 12.07
C CYS A 332 11.54 3.08 10.76
N THR A 333 11.26 4.39 10.83
CA THR A 333 11.24 5.27 9.66
C THR A 333 12.62 5.37 9.00
N VAL A 334 13.69 5.52 9.80
CA VAL A 334 15.08 5.54 9.31
C VAL A 334 15.47 4.19 8.70
N ASN A 335 15.06 3.07 9.29
CA ASN A 335 15.30 1.73 8.72
C ASN A 335 14.64 1.54 7.35
N LEU A 336 13.41 2.04 7.17
CA LEU A 336 12.72 2.05 5.89
C LEU A 336 13.43 2.99 4.89
N LEU A 337 13.80 4.18 5.32
CA LEU A 337 14.50 5.17 4.50
C LEU A 337 15.83 4.62 3.96
N ASN A 338 16.64 3.99 4.81
CA ASN A 338 17.88 3.31 4.41
C ASN A 338 17.61 2.20 3.40
N PHE A 339 16.55 1.41 3.61
CA PHE A 339 16.16 0.38 2.66
C PHE A 339 15.78 0.96 1.30
N TYR A 340 14.97 2.03 1.26
CA TYR A 340 14.59 2.70 0.00
C TYR A 340 15.78 3.32 -0.73
N MET A 341 16.78 3.80 0.02
CA MET A 341 18.05 4.27 -0.53
C MET A 341 18.84 3.12 -1.19
N ASP A 342 18.95 1.97 -0.51
CA ASP A 342 19.65 0.78 -1.03
C ASP A 342 19.02 0.24 -2.31
N ILE A 343 17.68 0.23 -2.39
CA ILE A 343 16.94 -0.18 -3.59
C ILE A 343 16.83 0.91 -4.65
N LYS A 344 17.38 2.11 -4.39
CA LYS A 344 17.37 3.29 -5.28
C LYS A 344 15.96 3.72 -5.71
N ARG A 345 14.99 3.68 -4.78
CA ARG A 345 13.61 4.13 -5.00
C ARG A 345 13.39 5.53 -4.43
N GLN A 346 13.69 6.54 -5.24
CA GLN A 346 13.70 7.95 -4.83
C GLN A 346 12.34 8.49 -4.36
N GLU A 347 11.24 8.11 -5.02
CA GLU A 347 9.89 8.59 -4.65
C GLU A 347 9.51 8.19 -3.22
N MET A 348 9.61 6.90 -2.91
CA MET A 348 9.32 6.38 -1.57
C MET A 348 10.30 6.93 -0.54
N TYR A 349 11.58 7.02 -0.90
CA TYR A 349 12.59 7.64 -0.05
C TYR A 349 12.19 9.06 0.36
N ILE A 350 11.80 9.92 -0.58
CA ILE A 350 11.39 11.31 -0.30
C ILE A 350 10.12 11.37 0.55
N ARG A 351 9.16 10.47 0.32
CA ARG A 351 7.96 10.36 1.16
C ARG A 351 8.33 10.08 2.62
N TYR A 352 9.24 9.12 2.86
CA TYR A 352 9.71 8.81 4.21
C TYR A 352 10.63 9.88 4.81
N VAL A 353 11.43 10.59 4.00
CA VAL A 353 12.19 11.78 4.44
C VAL A 353 11.25 12.87 4.97
N ASN A 354 10.17 13.16 4.24
CA ASN A 354 9.18 14.15 4.68
C ASN A 354 8.42 13.68 5.95
N LYS A 355 8.12 12.38 6.05
CA LYS A 355 7.51 11.80 7.25
C LYS A 355 8.44 11.91 8.45
N LEU A 356 9.72 11.57 8.29
CA LEU A 356 10.74 11.70 9.33
C LEU A 356 10.95 13.15 9.76
N CYS A 357 11.01 14.08 8.81
CA CYS A 357 11.08 15.52 9.11
C CYS A 357 9.89 15.97 9.96
N SER A 358 8.67 15.52 9.63
CA SER A 358 7.48 15.83 10.42
C SER A 358 7.56 15.26 11.85
N LEU A 359 8.08 14.03 11.99
CA LEU A 359 8.32 13.42 13.30
C LEU A 359 9.33 14.23 14.13
N HIS A 360 10.42 14.72 13.54
CA HIS A 360 11.39 15.56 14.24
C HIS A 360 10.78 16.89 14.68
N LEU A 361 9.96 17.52 13.84
CA LEU A 361 9.25 18.75 14.20
C LEU A 361 8.26 18.52 15.34
N GLU A 362 7.60 17.36 15.41
CA GLU A 362 6.73 16.99 16.55
C GLU A 362 7.48 16.78 17.88
N CYS A 363 8.80 16.60 17.83
CA CYS A 363 9.67 16.41 18.99
C CYS A 363 10.52 17.65 19.33
N ASP A 364 10.35 18.75 18.59
CA ASP A 364 11.18 19.96 18.64
C ASP A 364 12.67 19.70 18.30
N ASP A 365 12.96 18.61 17.57
CA ASP A 365 14.32 18.24 17.13
C ASP A 365 14.67 18.96 15.81
N PHE A 366 14.72 20.30 15.84
CA PHE A 366 14.89 21.12 14.65
C PHE A 366 16.20 20.85 13.89
N ALA A 367 17.29 20.55 14.59
CA ALA A 367 18.57 20.22 13.95
C ALA A 367 18.46 18.95 13.09
N GLU A 368 17.79 17.91 13.59
CA GLU A 368 17.63 16.64 12.88
C GLU A 368 16.58 16.75 11.77
N ALA A 369 15.54 17.58 11.96
CA ALA A 369 14.62 17.95 10.88
C ALA A 369 15.35 18.60 9.70
N ALA A 370 16.31 19.49 9.97
CA ALA A 370 17.13 20.15 8.96
C ALA A 370 18.06 19.17 8.23
N TYR A 371 18.76 18.29 8.96
CA TYR A 371 19.57 17.23 8.35
C TYR A 371 18.74 16.29 7.48
N THR A 372 17.54 15.93 7.94
CA THR A 372 16.61 15.09 7.19
C THR A 372 16.19 15.75 5.87
N LEU A 373 15.83 17.04 5.89
CA LEU A 373 15.52 17.76 4.66
C LEU A 373 16.74 17.94 3.75
N ARG A 374 17.95 18.03 4.31
CA ARG A 374 19.18 18.08 3.51
C ARG A 374 19.34 16.84 2.65
N LEU A 375 18.98 15.66 3.16
CA LEU A 375 18.98 14.41 2.37
C LEU A 375 18.09 14.51 1.12
N HIS A 376 16.95 15.20 1.20
CA HIS A 376 16.11 15.47 0.04
C HIS A 376 16.81 16.44 -0.92
N SER A 377 17.41 17.50 -0.40
CA SER A 377 18.10 18.51 -1.21
C SER A 377 19.31 17.95 -1.98
N GLU A 378 19.98 16.92 -1.45
CA GLU A 378 21.11 16.23 -2.07
C GLU A 378 20.71 15.45 -3.33
N LEU A 379 19.42 15.09 -3.47
CA LEU A 379 18.88 14.46 -4.68
C LEU A 379 18.60 15.46 -5.82
N LEU A 380 18.68 16.76 -5.55
CA LEU A 380 18.33 17.83 -6.50
C LEU A 380 19.59 18.50 -7.08
N SER A 381 19.54 18.81 -8.37
CA SER A 381 20.54 19.61 -9.08
C SER A 381 20.18 21.10 -9.06
N TRP A 382 21.19 21.97 -9.19
CA TRP A 382 20.99 23.40 -9.41
C TRP A 382 20.65 23.71 -10.88
N SER A 383 19.63 23.05 -11.43
CA SER A 383 19.21 23.19 -12.84
C SER A 383 17.75 23.66 -12.96
N ASN A 384 17.43 24.27 -14.10
CA ASN A 384 16.08 24.68 -14.45
C ASN A 384 15.27 23.55 -15.12
N ASP A 385 15.74 22.31 -14.96
CA ASP A 385 15.06 21.14 -15.49
C ASP A 385 13.70 20.96 -14.80
N PRO A 386 12.68 20.49 -15.54
CA PRO A 386 11.37 20.24 -14.97
C PRO A 386 11.48 19.18 -13.87
N LEU A 387 10.88 19.45 -12.72
CA LEU A 387 10.91 18.55 -11.58
C LEU A 387 10.07 17.30 -11.89
N PRO A 388 10.64 16.09 -11.84
CA PRO A 388 9.89 14.85 -11.99
C PRO A 388 8.72 14.82 -11.00
N PRO A 389 7.53 14.33 -11.40
CA PRO A 389 6.38 14.20 -10.50
C PRO A 389 6.71 13.47 -9.20
N LEU A 390 7.67 12.53 -9.27
CA LEU A 390 8.17 11.69 -8.17
C LEU A 390 8.93 12.46 -7.07
N LEU A 391 9.48 13.63 -7.39
CA LEU A 391 10.21 14.48 -6.43
C LEU A 391 9.34 15.62 -5.89
N ARG A 392 8.12 15.78 -6.41
CA ARG A 392 7.18 16.82 -5.94
C ARG A 392 6.63 16.41 -4.58
N SER A 393 6.67 17.35 -3.63
CA SER A 393 5.91 17.24 -2.39
C SER A 393 4.70 18.18 -2.49
N PRO A 394 3.57 17.72 -3.06
CA PRO A 394 2.43 18.60 -3.35
C PRO A 394 1.83 19.24 -2.09
N LEU A 395 2.04 18.63 -0.91
CA LEU A 395 1.54 19.16 0.36
C LEU A 395 2.39 20.32 0.90
N ARG A 396 3.71 20.30 0.67
CA ARG A 396 4.66 21.26 1.28
C ARG A 396 5.18 22.30 0.29
N TYR A 397 5.33 21.93 -0.98
CA TYR A 397 5.88 22.77 -2.04
C TYR A 397 5.01 22.72 -3.32
N PRO A 398 3.77 23.24 -3.28
CA PRO A 398 2.84 23.13 -4.42
C PRO A 398 3.23 23.97 -5.64
N ILE A 399 4.11 24.97 -5.48
CA ILE A 399 4.44 25.98 -6.52
C ILE A 399 5.80 25.69 -7.19
N CYS A 400 6.55 24.67 -6.75
CA CYS A 400 7.88 24.40 -7.27
C CYS A 400 7.83 23.48 -8.50
N ASP A 401 8.13 24.03 -9.68
CA ASP A 401 8.09 23.30 -10.95
C ASP A 401 9.46 22.84 -11.45
N THR A 402 10.55 23.45 -10.96
CA THR A 402 11.93 23.11 -11.35
C THR A 402 12.78 22.56 -10.20
N HIS A 403 13.83 21.82 -10.54
CA HIS A 403 14.81 21.32 -9.56
C HIS A 403 15.39 22.45 -8.69
N ARG A 404 15.79 23.56 -9.32
CA ARG A 404 16.32 24.75 -8.63
C ARG A 404 15.32 25.36 -7.65
N GLN A 405 14.07 25.58 -8.07
CA GLN A 405 13.03 26.17 -7.22
C GLN A 405 12.76 25.32 -5.97
N LEU A 406 12.62 24.01 -6.13
CA LEU A 406 12.40 23.11 -4.99
C LEU A 406 13.62 23.09 -4.06
N LYS A 407 14.83 23.04 -4.63
CA LYS A 407 16.06 23.03 -3.85
C LYS A 407 16.24 24.32 -3.06
N GLU A 408 15.94 25.47 -3.65
CA GLU A 408 16.00 26.76 -2.97
C GLU A 408 14.98 26.85 -1.82
N ALA A 409 13.73 26.43 -2.06
CA ALA A 409 12.71 26.38 -1.01
C ALA A 409 13.13 25.46 0.15
N LEU A 410 13.67 24.28 -0.16
CA LEU A 410 14.23 23.37 0.85
C LEU A 410 15.37 24.01 1.63
N TYR A 411 16.27 24.75 0.98
CA TYR A 411 17.39 25.41 1.66
C TYR A 411 16.90 26.47 2.64
N HIS A 412 15.88 27.27 2.28
CA HIS A 412 15.30 28.25 3.21
C HIS A 412 14.71 27.56 4.45
N ASP A 413 13.93 26.50 4.27
CA ASP A 413 13.39 25.70 5.38
C ASP A 413 14.51 25.08 6.25
N ILE A 414 15.55 24.55 5.62
CA ILE A 414 16.73 23.97 6.30
C ILE A 414 17.45 25.03 7.14
N ILE A 415 17.67 26.23 6.60
CA ILE A 415 18.34 27.31 7.33
C ILE A 415 17.49 27.75 8.53
N ASP A 416 16.17 27.88 8.35
CA ASP A 416 15.24 28.23 9.42
C ASP A 416 15.23 27.17 10.54
N TYR A 417 15.28 25.88 10.18
CA TYR A 417 15.37 24.79 11.15
C TYR A 417 16.73 24.73 11.85
N PHE A 418 17.84 24.96 11.15
CA PHE A 418 19.15 25.05 11.80
C PHE A 418 19.25 26.24 12.76
N ASP A 419 18.62 27.37 12.44
CA ASP A 419 18.56 28.52 13.36
C ASP A 419 17.79 28.18 14.64
N LYS A 420 16.59 27.60 14.51
CA LYS A 420 15.81 27.12 15.67
C LYS A 420 16.56 26.07 16.50
N GLY A 421 17.31 25.20 15.84
CA GLY A 421 18.16 24.17 16.47
C GLY A 421 19.51 24.68 17.00
N LYS A 422 19.81 25.99 16.89
CA LYS A 422 21.08 26.63 17.30
C LYS A 422 22.33 26.02 16.63
N MET A 423 22.17 25.41 15.45
CA MET A 423 23.24 24.83 14.62
C MET A 423 23.69 25.83 13.56
N TRP A 424 24.13 27.00 13.99
CA TRP A 424 24.42 28.13 13.12
C TRP A 424 25.59 27.91 12.17
N GLU A 425 26.57 27.07 12.51
CA GLU A 425 27.67 26.70 11.61
C GLU A 425 27.14 25.99 10.36
N CYS A 426 26.17 25.10 10.54
CA CYS A 426 25.49 24.40 9.46
C CYS A 426 24.62 25.37 8.64
N ALA A 427 23.88 26.26 9.31
CA ALA A 427 23.08 27.30 8.65
C ALA A 427 23.96 28.21 7.76
N VAL A 428 25.11 28.67 8.27
CA VAL A 428 26.09 29.47 7.53
C VAL A 428 26.62 28.71 6.31
N SER A 429 26.89 27.42 6.43
CA SER A 429 27.33 26.58 5.30
C SER A 429 26.29 26.55 4.17
N MET A 430 25.01 26.37 4.51
CA MET A 430 23.90 26.39 3.55
C MET A 430 23.70 27.77 2.91
N CYS A 431 23.77 28.86 3.71
CA CYS A 431 23.73 30.22 3.19
C CYS A 431 24.84 30.49 2.17
N LYS A 432 26.07 30.02 2.42
CA LYS A 432 27.20 30.21 1.48
C LYS A 432 26.95 29.56 0.12
N GLU A 433 26.26 28.42 0.08
CA GLU A 433 25.91 27.78 -1.18
C GLU A 433 24.85 28.59 -1.93
N LEU A 434 23.80 29.05 -1.25
CA LEU A 434 22.79 29.94 -1.85
C LEU A 434 23.40 31.25 -2.35
N VAL A 435 24.30 31.87 -1.58
CA VAL A 435 25.03 33.08 -1.96
C VAL A 435 25.77 32.87 -3.28
N ARG A 436 26.47 31.74 -3.44
CA ARG A 436 27.17 31.41 -4.70
C ARG A 436 26.21 31.28 -5.88
N GLN A 437 25.04 30.67 -5.66
CA GLN A 437 24.00 30.54 -6.69
C GLN A 437 23.41 31.92 -7.06
N CYS A 438 23.15 32.77 -6.06
CA CYS A 438 22.63 34.13 -6.27
C CYS A 438 23.62 35.01 -7.03
N GLU A 439 24.91 34.93 -6.70
CA GLU A 439 25.97 35.75 -7.29
C GLU A 439 26.36 35.28 -8.70
N SER A 440 26.46 33.96 -8.92
CA SER A 440 27.00 33.40 -10.17
C SER A 440 25.93 33.08 -11.21
N GLU A 441 24.71 32.68 -10.79
CA GLU A 441 23.76 32.03 -11.68
C GLU A 441 22.44 32.80 -11.84
N THR A 442 21.80 33.23 -10.75
CA THR A 442 20.49 33.93 -10.82
C THR A 442 20.61 35.45 -10.85
N TYR A 443 21.73 36.00 -10.40
CA TYR A 443 21.96 37.45 -10.25
C TYR A 443 20.91 38.16 -9.38
N ASP A 444 20.29 37.45 -8.43
CA ASP A 444 19.34 38.03 -7.47
C ASP A 444 20.09 38.67 -6.30
N TYR A 445 20.44 39.93 -6.46
CA TYR A 445 21.15 40.70 -5.43
C TYR A 445 20.28 41.09 -4.23
N ILE A 446 18.94 41.06 -4.35
CA ILE A 446 18.04 41.35 -3.23
C ILE A 446 18.08 40.17 -2.25
N GLN A 447 17.93 38.96 -2.78
CA GLN A 447 18.07 37.74 -2.00
C GLN A 447 19.49 37.59 -1.41
N LEU A 448 20.51 37.93 -2.19
CA LEU A 448 21.90 37.94 -1.74
C LEU A 448 22.09 38.83 -0.50
N SER A 449 21.54 40.05 -0.51
CA SER A 449 21.65 40.98 0.62
C SER A 449 21.03 40.40 1.89
N SER A 450 19.84 39.79 1.77
CA SER A 450 19.16 39.12 2.89
C SER A 450 19.99 37.95 3.45
N LEU A 451 20.54 37.09 2.59
CA LEU A 451 21.36 35.95 3.01
C LEU A 451 22.63 36.39 3.74
N LEU A 452 23.29 37.46 3.28
CA LEU A 452 24.48 38.01 3.95
C LEU A 452 24.14 38.59 5.34
N GLN A 453 22.99 39.27 5.48
CA GLN A 453 22.52 39.73 6.80
C GLN A 453 22.24 38.55 7.74
N ARG A 454 21.59 37.49 7.25
CA ARG A 454 21.37 36.26 8.04
C ARG A 454 22.69 35.64 8.49
N MET A 455 23.67 35.53 7.59
CA MET A 455 25.01 35.03 7.94
C MET A 455 25.69 35.88 9.02
N SER A 456 25.60 37.22 8.92
CA SER A 456 26.13 38.12 9.94
C SER A 456 25.51 37.84 11.31
N ASN A 457 24.18 37.68 11.38
CA ASN A 457 23.48 37.35 12.61
C ASN A 457 23.89 35.99 13.17
N PHE A 458 24.10 34.99 12.33
CA PHE A 458 24.57 33.66 12.75
C PHE A 458 25.98 33.70 13.33
N TYR A 459 26.90 34.45 12.73
CA TYR A 459 28.25 34.63 13.29
C TYR A 459 28.20 35.29 14.67
N ASP A 460 27.36 36.30 14.82
CA ASP A 460 27.11 36.94 16.11
C ASP A 460 26.54 35.96 17.14
N ASN A 461 25.55 35.15 16.74
CA ASN A 461 24.94 34.17 17.62
C ASN A 461 25.94 33.10 18.09
N ILE A 462 26.82 32.59 17.21
CA ILE A 462 27.84 31.58 17.54
C ILE A 462 28.76 32.05 18.67
N ILE A 463 29.13 33.34 18.67
CA ILE A 463 30.06 33.91 19.64
C ILE A 463 29.34 34.38 20.90
N LYS A 464 28.17 35.00 20.75
CA LYS A 464 27.48 35.72 21.83
C LYS A 464 26.51 34.84 22.63
N GLN A 465 25.93 33.81 22.03
CA GLN A 465 24.96 32.95 22.71
C GLN A 465 25.64 31.71 23.31
N LEU A 466 25.30 31.41 24.56
CA LEU A 466 25.78 30.22 25.25
C LEU A 466 25.08 28.97 24.69
N ARG A 467 25.85 27.98 24.25
CA ARG A 467 25.36 26.67 23.82
C ARG A 467 25.80 25.59 24.82
N PRO A 468 24.86 24.87 25.47
CA PRO A 468 25.21 23.75 26.33
C PRO A 468 25.88 22.65 25.51
N GLU A 469 26.95 22.05 26.03
CA GLU A 469 27.53 20.86 25.40
C GLU A 469 26.56 19.68 25.54
N PRO A 470 26.27 18.95 24.45
CA PRO A 470 25.40 17.77 24.53
C PRO A 470 26.12 16.63 25.25
N GLU A 471 25.41 15.96 26.17
CA GLU A 471 25.85 14.66 26.71
C GLU A 471 25.45 13.52 25.76
N TYR A 472 26.19 12.41 25.77
CA TYR A 472 25.89 11.23 24.97
C TYR A 472 25.72 10.00 25.84
N PHE A 473 24.65 9.24 25.59
CA PHE A 473 24.30 8.07 26.37
C PHE A 473 24.32 6.82 25.50
N ARG A 474 25.12 5.85 25.91
CA ARG A 474 25.11 4.52 25.31
C ARG A 474 24.04 3.66 25.96
N VAL A 475 23.16 3.10 25.12
CA VAL A 475 22.07 2.23 25.54
C VAL A 475 22.18 0.90 24.80
N ALA A 476 22.19 -0.20 25.52
CA ALA A 476 22.10 -1.53 24.93
C ALA A 476 20.84 -2.25 25.39
N TYR A 477 20.07 -2.75 24.43
CA TYR A 477 18.84 -3.50 24.66
C TYR A 477 19.12 -4.98 24.44
N TYR A 478 18.93 -5.81 25.47
CA TYR A 478 19.21 -7.24 25.44
C TYR A 478 17.96 -8.06 25.79
N GLY A 479 17.84 -9.21 25.11
CA GLY A 479 16.76 -10.18 25.32
C GLY A 479 15.66 -10.12 24.25
N LYS A 480 15.00 -11.26 24.02
CA LYS A 480 13.95 -11.46 22.99
C LYS A 480 12.64 -10.74 23.31
N GLY A 481 12.52 -10.15 24.50
CA GLY A 481 11.34 -9.36 24.87
C GLY A 481 11.29 -7.98 24.19
N PHE A 482 12.40 -7.50 23.62
CA PHE A 482 12.41 -6.26 22.84
C PHE A 482 11.95 -6.48 21.40
N PRO A 483 11.39 -5.45 20.73
CA PRO A 483 11.17 -5.48 19.30
C PRO A 483 12.46 -5.81 18.53
N SER A 484 12.34 -6.50 17.39
CA SER A 484 13.47 -6.95 16.55
C SER A 484 14.44 -5.82 16.18
N PHE A 485 13.93 -4.59 16.01
CA PHE A 485 14.76 -3.44 15.69
C PHE A 485 15.64 -2.97 16.85
N LEU A 486 15.28 -3.22 18.12
CA LEU A 486 16.08 -2.92 19.31
C LEU A 486 16.84 -4.15 19.85
N GLN A 487 16.30 -5.35 19.61
CA GLN A 487 16.76 -6.58 20.21
C GLN A 487 18.27 -6.84 19.98
N ASN A 488 19.02 -6.97 21.07
CA ASN A 488 20.46 -7.25 21.11
C ASN A 488 21.30 -6.21 20.35
N LYS A 489 20.82 -4.95 20.26
CA LYS A 489 21.53 -3.84 19.64
C LYS A 489 21.96 -2.79 20.65
N VAL A 490 22.98 -2.04 20.26
CA VAL A 490 23.57 -0.95 21.03
C VAL A 490 23.40 0.33 20.23
N PHE A 491 22.95 1.38 20.91
CA PHE A 491 22.67 2.69 20.36
C PHE A 491 23.42 3.74 21.17
N ILE A 492 23.72 4.87 20.52
CA ILE A 492 24.29 6.05 21.15
C ILE A 492 23.26 7.16 20.96
N TYR A 493 22.68 7.63 22.06
CA TYR A 493 21.70 8.69 22.09
C TYR A 493 22.40 10.01 22.40
N ARG A 494 21.99 11.07 21.68
CA ARG A 494 22.34 12.44 22.04
C ARG A 494 21.33 12.92 23.09
N GLY A 495 21.82 13.37 24.25
CA GLY A 495 21.00 13.93 25.30
C GLY A 495 20.36 15.26 24.88
N LYS A 496 19.16 15.54 25.39
CA LYS A 496 18.51 16.85 25.26
C LYS A 496 19.30 17.93 26.01
N GLU A 497 18.98 19.20 25.76
CA GLU A 497 19.63 20.31 26.47
C GLU A 497 19.55 20.10 27.99
N TYR A 498 20.72 20.02 28.64
CA TYR A 498 20.88 19.78 30.08
C TYR A 498 20.36 18.42 30.61
N GLU A 499 20.07 17.44 29.75
CA GLU A 499 19.64 16.11 30.17
C GLU A 499 20.81 15.35 30.82
N ARG A 500 20.62 14.89 32.06
CA ARG A 500 21.61 14.07 32.77
C ARG A 500 21.29 12.59 32.62
N LEU A 501 22.28 11.73 32.87
CA LEU A 501 22.12 10.27 32.83
C LEU A 501 20.95 9.77 33.70
N SER A 502 20.70 10.37 34.87
CA SER A 502 19.57 9.99 35.74
C SER A 502 18.22 10.24 35.07
N ASP A 503 18.07 11.38 34.41
CA ASP A 503 16.83 11.80 33.78
C ASP A 503 16.58 10.96 32.53
N PHE A 504 17.64 10.74 31.74
CA PHE A 504 17.63 9.85 30.58
C PHE A 504 17.30 8.40 30.97
N SER A 505 17.88 7.89 32.06
CA SER A 505 17.60 6.55 32.57
C SER A 505 16.14 6.39 32.98
N ASN A 506 15.58 7.38 33.70
CA ASN A 506 14.18 7.36 34.09
C ASN A 506 13.26 7.43 32.88
N ARG A 507 13.57 8.29 31.89
CA ARG A 507 12.83 8.39 30.64
C ARG A 507 12.83 7.06 29.87
N THR A 508 13.99 6.42 29.75
CA THR A 508 14.14 5.13 29.05
C THR A 508 13.40 4.00 29.78
N LEU A 509 13.48 3.94 31.12
CA LEU A 509 12.77 2.94 31.91
C LEU A 509 11.24 3.16 31.89
N ASN A 510 10.79 4.41 31.84
CA ASN A 510 9.36 4.71 31.66
C ASN A 510 8.82 4.24 30.31
N GLN A 511 9.66 4.24 29.26
CA GLN A 511 9.29 3.68 27.95
C GLN A 511 9.18 2.15 27.98
N PHE A 512 9.98 1.48 28.82
CA PHE A 512 9.98 0.02 28.94
C PHE A 512 9.78 -0.41 30.40
N PRO A 513 8.54 -0.42 30.93
CA PRO A 513 8.27 -0.73 32.32
C PRO A 513 8.72 -2.14 32.76
N ASN A 514 8.79 -3.07 31.80
CA ASN A 514 9.20 -4.46 32.03
C ASN A 514 10.73 -4.66 31.92
N ALA A 515 11.48 -3.59 31.63
CA ALA A 515 12.92 -3.66 31.47
C ALA A 515 13.67 -3.58 32.80
N THR A 516 14.66 -4.44 32.95
CA THR A 516 15.55 -4.47 34.11
C THR A 516 16.87 -3.78 33.78
N LEU A 517 17.32 -2.88 34.66
CA LEU A 517 18.59 -2.17 34.50
C LEU A 517 19.76 -3.08 34.85
N MET A 518 20.66 -3.30 33.90
CA MET A 518 21.88 -4.06 34.12
C MET A 518 22.94 -3.23 34.84
N GLN A 519 23.49 -3.77 35.93
CA GLN A 519 24.56 -3.12 36.70
C GLN A 519 25.97 -3.48 36.22
N LYS A 520 26.13 -4.58 35.47
CA LYS A 520 27.43 -5.03 34.97
C LYS A 520 27.69 -4.49 33.56
N LEU A 521 28.81 -3.80 33.38
CA LEU A 521 29.26 -3.20 32.11
C LEU A 521 29.86 -4.20 31.10
N SER A 522 29.95 -5.48 31.46
CA SER A 522 30.46 -6.56 30.59
C SER A 522 29.42 -6.99 29.55
N LYS A 523 29.88 -7.39 28.36
CA LYS A 523 28.99 -7.99 27.33
C LYS A 523 28.19 -9.14 27.96
N PRO A 524 26.85 -9.15 27.86
CA PRO A 524 26.03 -10.24 28.40
C PRO A 524 26.33 -11.56 27.69
N GLY A 525 26.22 -12.67 28.43
CA GLY A 525 26.28 -14.02 27.87
C GLY A 525 24.99 -14.38 27.10
N THR A 526 25.03 -15.52 26.40
CA THR A 526 23.89 -16.04 25.60
C THR A 526 22.62 -16.22 26.42
N GLU A 527 22.75 -16.53 27.72
CA GLU A 527 21.65 -16.65 28.67
C GLU A 527 20.76 -15.41 28.74
N ILE A 528 21.34 -14.20 28.66
CA ILE A 528 20.59 -12.95 28.74
C ILE A 528 20.05 -12.57 27.36
N THR A 529 20.84 -12.73 26.30
CA THR A 529 20.45 -12.35 24.94
C THR A 529 19.34 -13.23 24.34
N GLU A 530 19.24 -14.48 24.79
CA GLU A 530 18.18 -15.41 24.36
C GLU A 530 16.99 -15.47 25.32
N SER A 531 17.11 -14.88 26.51
CA SER A 531 16.01 -14.82 27.48
C SER A 531 14.81 -14.03 26.91
N SER A 532 13.61 -14.35 27.38
CA SER A 532 12.40 -13.59 27.11
C SER A 532 12.32 -12.26 27.88
N ASN A 533 13.26 -12.02 28.80
CA ASN A 533 13.27 -10.83 29.65
C ASN A 533 13.83 -9.62 28.89
N GLN A 534 13.44 -8.42 29.31
CA GLN A 534 13.97 -7.16 28.79
C GLN A 534 15.07 -6.66 29.73
N CYS A 535 16.29 -6.53 29.22
CA CYS A 535 17.44 -6.01 29.97
C CYS A 535 18.03 -4.79 29.25
N ILE A 536 18.21 -3.68 29.97
CA ILE A 536 18.79 -2.45 29.42
C ILE A 536 20.11 -2.15 30.14
N LEU A 537 21.16 -1.85 29.38
CA LEU A 537 22.41 -1.32 29.90
C LEU A 537 22.56 0.16 29.50
N LEU A 538 22.73 1.03 30.48
CA LEU A 538 22.89 2.48 30.29
C LEU A 538 24.28 2.93 30.76
N LYS A 539 24.96 3.75 29.95
CA LYS A 539 26.25 4.32 30.29
C LYS A 539 26.42 5.72 29.69
N ASN A 540 27.04 6.63 30.42
CA ASN A 540 27.54 7.89 29.84
C ASN A 540 28.78 7.60 28.98
N GLU A 541 28.83 8.13 27.76
CA GLU A 541 30.01 8.09 26.90
C GLU A 541 30.51 9.51 26.63
N HIS A 542 31.78 9.76 26.96
CA HIS A 542 32.44 10.99 26.55
C HIS A 542 32.86 10.85 25.08
N PHE A 543 32.43 11.81 24.26
CA PHE A 543 32.79 11.84 22.85
C PHE A 543 34.29 12.08 22.69
N VAL A 544 34.99 11.21 21.96
CA VAL A 544 36.37 11.44 21.54
C VAL A 544 36.31 12.17 20.20
N MET A 545 36.90 13.37 20.11
CA MET A 545 36.93 14.19 18.89
C MET A 545 37.68 13.49 17.74
N THR A 546 37.01 12.57 17.04
CA THR A 546 37.45 11.99 15.76
C THR A 546 36.23 11.57 14.94
N ALA A 547 36.07 12.21 13.78
CA ALA A 547 35.37 11.79 12.57
C ALA A 547 34.15 10.86 12.67
N TYR A 548 32.97 11.40 12.35
CA TYR A 548 31.81 10.75 11.72
C TYR A 548 31.64 9.25 12.03
N ILE A 549 31.14 8.95 13.23
CA ILE A 549 30.53 7.66 13.53
C ILE A 549 29.03 7.81 13.26
N ASN A 550 28.42 6.82 12.61
CA ASN A 550 26.98 6.72 12.41
C ASN A 550 26.27 6.75 13.78
N ILE A 551 25.90 7.96 14.20
CA ILE A 551 25.00 8.19 15.33
C ILE A 551 23.61 7.87 14.82
N ILE A 552 22.96 6.93 15.49
CA ILE A 552 21.53 6.72 15.31
C ILE A 552 20.85 7.88 16.04
N ILE A 553 20.09 8.66 15.27
CA ILE A 553 19.26 9.78 15.73
C ILE A 553 18.03 9.22 16.43
#